data_AF-A0A430Q9Y1-F1
#
_entry.id   AF-A0A430Q9Y1-F1
#
_cell.length_a   1.000
_cell.length_b   1.000
_cell.length_c   1.000
_cell.angle_alpha   90.00
_cell.angle_beta   90.00
_cell.angle_gamma   90.00
#
_symmetry.space_group_name_H-M   'P 1'
#
loop_
_entity.id
_entity.type
_entity.pdbx_description
1 polymer ?
#
loop_
_entity_poly.entity_id
_entity_poly.type
_entity_poly.pdbx_seq_one_letter_code
_entity_poly.pdbx_strand_id
1 'polypeptide(L)'
;KCDILSETIKVCGTREHITPKQIAEICPEKEGRYHLFRFRYMLEGEEHSATFFIHTISGNQSPIKSRMLYSSCKAALLTRLEREFGITFDHRFEIDEIDELTTQYLMDILYPKQEEKQFIFQKPQGPMGRRPRTHIH
;
A
#
# COMPACT_ATOMS: atom_id res chain seq x y z
N LYS A 1 8.14 -12.04 -10.03
CA LYS A 1 8.50 -12.92 -8.90
C LYS A 1 10.01 -12.91 -8.75
N CYS A 2 10.50 -12.76 -7.53
CA CYS A 2 11.90 -13.02 -7.20
C CYS A 2 12.09 -14.54 -7.09
N ASP A 3 12.99 -15.07 -7.91
CA ASP A 3 13.44 -16.45 -7.84
C ASP A 3 14.63 -16.53 -6.87
N ILE A 4 14.41 -17.17 -5.73
CA ILE A 4 15.36 -17.22 -4.60
C ILE A 4 16.60 -18.05 -4.95
N LEU A 5 16.47 -19.05 -5.82
CA LEU A 5 17.57 -19.95 -6.17
C LEU A 5 18.51 -19.34 -7.18
N SER A 6 17.96 -18.61 -8.15
CA SER A 6 18.75 -17.95 -9.20
C SER A 6 19.05 -16.47 -8.91
N GLU A 7 18.52 -15.93 -7.82
CA GLU A 7 18.66 -14.51 -7.45
C GLU A 7 18.23 -13.55 -8.58
N THR A 8 17.21 -13.94 -9.34
CA THR A 8 16.69 -13.16 -10.48
C THR A 8 15.24 -12.74 -10.28
N ILE A 9 14.86 -11.60 -10.88
CA ILE A 9 13.47 -11.18 -10.96
C ILE A 9 12.90 -11.63 -12.30
N LYS A 10 11.91 -12.52 -12.27
CA LYS A 10 11.26 -13.07 -13.45
C LYS A 10 9.83 -12.53 -13.60
N VAL A 11 9.43 -12.29 -14.83
CA VAL A 11 8.03 -11.99 -15.18
C VAL A 11 7.20 -13.27 -15.03
N CYS A 12 6.11 -13.21 -14.26
CA CYS A 12 5.23 -14.36 -14.07
C CYS A 12 4.06 -14.41 -15.06
N GLY A 13 3.72 -13.28 -15.65
CA GLY A 13 2.60 -13.16 -16.58
C GLY A 13 2.22 -11.71 -16.78
N THR A 14 1.53 -11.47 -17.88
CA THR A 14 0.91 -10.20 -18.23
C THR A 14 -0.56 -10.46 -18.45
N ARG A 15 -1.41 -9.53 -18.01
CA ARG A 15 -2.85 -9.58 -18.25
C ARG A 15 -3.35 -8.19 -18.59
N GLU A 16 -4.35 -8.14 -19.44
CA GLU A 16 -5.04 -6.91 -19.83
C GLU A 16 -6.45 -6.90 -19.27
N HIS A 17 -7.03 -5.71 -19.09
CA HIS A 17 -8.40 -5.53 -18.63
C HIS A 17 -8.74 -6.24 -17.31
N ILE A 18 -7.80 -6.23 -16.36
CA ILE A 18 -8.00 -6.81 -15.03
C ILE A 18 -8.46 -5.76 -14.01
N THR A 19 -9.32 -6.18 -13.09
CA THR A 19 -9.71 -5.39 -11.93
C THR A 19 -8.72 -5.59 -10.77
N PRO A 20 -8.68 -4.68 -9.78
CA PRO A 20 -7.84 -4.87 -8.58
C PRO A 20 -8.13 -6.19 -7.86
N LYS A 21 -9.40 -6.59 -7.79
CA LYS A 21 -9.82 -7.86 -7.18
C LYS A 21 -9.28 -9.08 -7.93
N GLN A 22 -9.20 -9.03 -9.26
CA GLN A 22 -8.60 -10.11 -10.04
C GLN A 22 -7.08 -10.22 -9.84
N ILE A 23 -6.42 -9.17 -9.37
CA ILE A 23 -5.00 -9.25 -8.93
C ILE A 23 -4.89 -10.06 -7.65
N ALA A 24 -5.85 -9.92 -6.73
CA ALA A 24 -5.93 -10.74 -5.52
C ALA A 24 -6.06 -12.23 -5.87
N GLU A 25 -6.97 -12.58 -6.78
CA GLU A 25 -7.23 -13.97 -7.20
C GLU A 25 -6.04 -14.66 -7.87
N ILE A 26 -5.15 -13.92 -8.54
CA ILE A 26 -3.96 -14.49 -9.20
C ILE A 26 -2.73 -14.56 -8.31
N CYS A 27 -2.74 -13.86 -7.19
CA CYS A 27 -1.58 -13.85 -6.31
C CYS A 27 -1.62 -15.09 -5.41
N PRO A 28 -0.52 -15.85 -5.32
CA PRO A 28 -0.43 -16.96 -4.39
C PRO A 28 -0.42 -16.45 -2.95
N GLU A 29 -1.18 -17.13 -2.09
CA GLU A 29 -1.28 -16.81 -0.65
C GLU A 29 0.06 -16.93 0.09
N LYS A 30 0.99 -17.75 -0.41
CA LYS A 30 2.22 -18.17 0.28
C LYS A 30 3.51 -17.51 -0.25
N GLU A 31 3.40 -16.67 -1.27
CA GLU A 31 4.57 -16.01 -1.86
C GLU A 31 4.27 -14.54 -2.15
N GLY A 32 5.21 -13.66 -1.81
CA GLY A 32 5.11 -12.25 -2.22
C GLY A 32 5.27 -12.07 -3.73
N ARG A 33 4.72 -10.98 -4.27
CA ARG A 33 4.85 -10.61 -5.69
C ARG A 33 4.98 -9.10 -5.86
N TYR A 34 5.55 -8.71 -6.99
CA TYR A 34 5.45 -7.33 -7.47
C TYR A 34 4.43 -7.28 -8.59
N HIS A 35 3.61 -6.24 -8.58
CA HIS A 35 2.65 -5.95 -9.61
C HIS A 35 2.85 -4.53 -10.10
N LEU A 36 2.92 -4.37 -11.41
CA LEU A 36 2.81 -3.08 -12.09
C LEU A 36 1.39 -3.04 -12.63
N PHE A 37 0.58 -2.12 -12.12
CA PHE A 37 -0.84 -2.07 -12.42
C PHE A 37 -1.25 -0.68 -12.87
N ARG A 38 -1.82 -0.57 -14.07
CA ARG A 38 -2.43 0.68 -14.54
C ARG A 38 -3.92 0.64 -14.25
N PHE A 39 -4.32 1.40 -13.24
CA PHE A 39 -5.70 1.57 -12.84
C PHE A 39 -6.34 2.67 -13.68
N ARG A 40 -7.44 2.36 -14.39
CA ARG A 40 -8.25 3.33 -15.13
C ARG A 40 -9.57 3.52 -14.41
N TYR A 41 -10.00 4.77 -14.27
CA TYR A 41 -11.20 5.12 -13.54
C TYR A 41 -11.85 6.38 -14.12
N MET A 42 -13.14 6.54 -13.86
CA MET A 42 -13.89 7.74 -14.22
C MET A 42 -14.05 8.61 -12.96
N LEU A 43 -13.72 9.88 -13.05
CA LEU A 43 -13.98 10.87 -12.00
C LEU A 43 -14.62 12.10 -12.65
N GLU A 44 -15.77 12.54 -12.12
CA GLU A 44 -16.50 13.71 -12.62
C GLU A 44 -16.84 13.68 -14.14
N GLY A 45 -16.89 12.49 -14.73
CA GLY A 45 -17.18 12.30 -16.16
C GLY A 45 -15.96 12.26 -17.07
N GLU A 46 -14.75 12.45 -16.53
CA GLU A 46 -13.49 12.34 -17.25
C GLU A 46 -12.78 11.00 -16.96
N GLU A 47 -12.12 10.44 -17.98
CA GLU A 47 -11.33 9.22 -17.82
C GLU A 47 -9.92 9.57 -17.35
N HIS A 48 -9.54 8.99 -16.22
CA HIS A 48 -8.22 9.11 -15.64
C HIS A 48 -7.53 7.75 -15.57
N SER A 49 -6.20 7.78 -15.47
CA SER A 49 -5.43 6.58 -15.19
C SER A 49 -4.28 6.89 -14.25
N ALA A 50 -4.01 5.95 -13.34
CA ALA A 50 -2.86 5.99 -12.44
C ALA A 50 -2.10 4.66 -12.49
N THR A 51 -0.78 4.74 -12.44
CA THR A 51 0.14 3.61 -12.46
C THR A 51 0.63 3.33 -11.05
N PHE A 52 0.31 2.13 -10.57
CA PHE A 52 0.66 1.65 -9.25
C PHE A 52 1.78 0.62 -9.32
N PHE A 53 2.73 0.75 -8.40
CA PHE A 53 3.62 -0.34 -8.02
C PHE A 53 3.12 -0.96 -6.72
N ILE A 54 2.71 -2.23 -6.78
CA ILE A 54 2.15 -2.96 -5.65
C ILE A 54 3.12 -4.07 -5.27
N HIS A 55 3.59 -4.05 -4.02
CA HIS A 55 4.38 -5.14 -3.45
C HIS A 55 3.49 -5.93 -2.49
N THR A 56 3.10 -7.14 -2.90
CA THR A 56 2.32 -8.04 -2.04
C THR A 56 3.28 -8.86 -1.18
N ILE A 57 3.05 -8.86 0.13
CA ILE A 57 3.84 -9.63 1.08
C ILE A 57 2.92 -10.68 1.69
N SER A 58 3.18 -11.94 1.38
CA SER A 58 2.56 -13.06 2.09
C SER A 58 3.12 -13.12 3.52
N GLY A 59 2.45 -12.46 4.47
CA GLY A 59 2.92 -12.16 5.84
C GLY A 59 3.79 -13.23 6.52
N ASN A 60 3.23 -14.02 7.44
CA ASN A 60 3.99 -15.07 8.16
C ASN A 60 4.04 -16.41 7.42
N GLN A 61 3.36 -16.53 6.28
CA GLN A 61 3.32 -17.76 5.51
C GLN A 61 4.53 -17.95 4.58
N SER A 62 5.22 -16.86 4.22
CA SER A 62 6.41 -16.93 3.38
C SER A 62 7.71 -17.00 4.20
N PRO A 63 8.76 -17.70 3.71
CA PRO A 63 10.05 -17.78 4.40
C PRO A 63 10.69 -16.40 4.62
N ILE A 64 11.35 -16.21 5.76
CA ILE A 64 12.06 -14.95 6.10
C ILE A 64 13.02 -14.54 4.98
N LYS A 65 13.77 -15.51 4.41
CA LYS A 65 14.68 -15.26 3.28
C LYS A 65 13.95 -14.70 2.06
N SER A 66 12.76 -15.21 1.75
CA SER A 66 11.93 -14.68 0.66
C SER A 66 11.54 -13.24 0.95
N ARG A 67 10.95 -12.97 2.12
CA ARG A 67 10.51 -11.62 2.51
C ARG A 67 11.65 -10.60 2.42
N MET A 68 12.81 -10.94 2.98
CA MET A 68 13.98 -10.08 2.93
C MET A 68 14.44 -9.80 1.50
N LEU A 69 14.51 -10.83 0.64
CA LEU A 69 14.89 -10.65 -0.76
C LEU A 69 13.92 -9.72 -1.50
N TYR A 70 12.61 -9.90 -1.30
CA TYR A 70 11.59 -9.03 -1.88
C TYR A 70 11.65 -7.59 -1.35
N SER A 71 11.98 -7.36 -0.09
CA SER A 71 12.17 -5.99 0.39
C SER A 71 13.47 -5.37 -0.15
N SER A 72 14.57 -6.11 -0.17
CA SER A 72 15.88 -5.61 -0.64
C SER A 72 15.92 -5.32 -2.15
N CYS A 73 15.26 -6.14 -2.97
CA CYS A 73 15.28 -5.97 -4.42
C CYS A 73 14.32 -4.89 -4.94
N LYS A 74 13.34 -4.45 -4.14
CA LYS A 74 12.29 -3.50 -4.55
C LYS A 74 12.87 -2.19 -5.08
N ALA A 75 13.79 -1.57 -4.35
CA ALA A 75 14.36 -0.28 -4.72
C ALA A 75 15.17 -0.34 -6.02
N ALA A 76 15.94 -1.41 -6.20
CA ALA A 76 16.71 -1.65 -7.42
C ALA A 76 15.80 -1.90 -8.62
N LEU A 77 14.73 -2.70 -8.45
CA LEU A 77 13.74 -2.95 -9.48
C LEU A 77 13.04 -1.65 -9.91
N LEU A 78 12.55 -0.87 -8.96
CA LEU A 78 11.92 0.43 -9.23
C LEU A 78 12.85 1.33 -10.01
N THR A 79 14.09 1.51 -9.55
CA THR A 79 15.07 2.36 -10.22
C THR A 79 15.30 1.95 -11.68
N ARG A 80 15.39 0.64 -11.96
CA ARG A 80 15.53 0.14 -13.34
C ARG A 80 14.28 0.42 -14.17
N LEU A 81 13.09 0.15 -13.64
CA LEU A 81 11.82 0.40 -14.33
C LEU A 81 11.65 1.88 -14.71
N GLU A 82 12.07 2.79 -13.84
CA GLU A 82 11.95 4.23 -14.10
C GLU A 82 13.05 4.73 -15.05
N ARG A 83 14.31 4.33 -14.85
CA ARG A 83 15.44 4.85 -15.63
C ARG A 83 15.61 4.19 -16.98
N GLU A 84 15.49 2.87 -17.05
CA GLU A 84 15.74 2.10 -18.27
C GLU A 84 14.49 2.01 -19.15
N PHE A 85 13.30 1.94 -18.54
CA PHE A 85 12.03 1.75 -19.26
C PHE A 85 11.13 3.00 -19.26
N GLY A 86 11.48 4.07 -18.54
CA GLY A 86 10.72 5.31 -18.52
C GLY A 86 9.33 5.19 -17.89
N ILE A 87 9.10 4.16 -17.06
CA ILE A 87 7.80 3.96 -16.40
C ILE A 87 7.67 4.96 -15.26
N THR A 88 6.59 5.73 -15.23
CA THR A 88 6.25 6.63 -14.12
C THR A 88 5.23 5.97 -13.21
N PHE A 89 5.54 5.88 -11.91
CA PHE A 89 4.62 5.38 -10.90
C PHE A 89 4.01 6.54 -10.11
N ASP A 90 2.69 6.65 -10.15
CA ASP A 90 1.94 7.65 -9.37
C ASP A 90 1.96 7.30 -7.88
N HIS A 91 1.79 6.01 -7.57
CA HIS A 91 1.82 5.52 -6.19
C HIS A 91 2.54 4.18 -6.07
N ARG A 92 3.20 3.99 -4.93
CA ARG A 92 3.94 2.77 -4.60
C ARG A 92 3.61 2.36 -3.17
N PHE A 93 3.08 1.17 -2.96
CA PHE A 93 2.71 0.70 -1.62
C PHE A 93 2.95 -0.80 -1.46
N GLU A 94 2.87 -1.24 -0.21
CA GLU A 94 2.96 -2.65 0.15
C GLU A 94 1.61 -3.07 0.73
N ILE A 95 1.20 -4.30 0.44
CA ILE A 95 -0.05 -4.86 0.94
C ILE A 95 0.24 -6.25 1.52
N ASP A 96 -0.20 -6.44 2.76
CA ASP A 96 -0.03 -7.70 3.48
C ASP A 96 -1.19 -8.66 3.18
N GLU A 97 -2.42 -8.14 3.22
CA GLU A 97 -3.63 -8.90 2.91
C GLU A 97 -4.16 -8.50 1.53
N ILE A 98 -3.97 -9.38 0.54
CA ILE A 98 -4.26 -9.01 -0.84
C ILE A 98 -5.75 -8.85 -1.12
N ASP A 99 -6.62 -9.41 -0.28
CA ASP A 99 -8.07 -9.23 -0.38
C ASP A 99 -8.51 -7.78 -0.10
N GLU A 100 -7.67 -6.98 0.57
CA GLU A 100 -7.88 -5.54 0.74
C GLU A 100 -7.69 -4.76 -0.57
N LEU A 101 -7.05 -5.35 -1.59
CA LEU A 101 -6.80 -4.73 -2.88
C LEU A 101 -8.09 -4.59 -3.70
N THR A 102 -8.84 -3.55 -3.39
CA THR A 102 -10.11 -3.22 -4.03
C THR A 102 -10.01 -1.93 -4.84
N THR A 103 -10.98 -1.72 -5.74
CA THR A 103 -11.13 -0.44 -6.45
C THR A 103 -11.26 0.72 -5.47
N GLN A 104 -12.02 0.54 -4.38
CA GLN A 104 -12.19 1.57 -3.36
C GLN A 104 -10.86 1.91 -2.68
N TYR A 105 -10.07 0.90 -2.32
CA TYR A 105 -8.76 1.10 -1.70
C TYR A 105 -7.82 1.92 -2.60
N LEU A 106 -7.77 1.62 -3.90
CA LEU A 106 -6.98 2.41 -4.85
C LEU A 106 -7.51 3.85 -5.00
N MET A 107 -8.83 4.03 -5.00
CA MET A 107 -9.45 5.35 -5.04
C MET A 107 -9.13 6.17 -3.79
N ASP A 108 -9.17 5.57 -2.61
CA ASP A 108 -8.84 6.23 -1.34
C ASP A 108 -7.35 6.64 -1.27
N ILE A 109 -6.45 5.88 -1.92
CA ILE A 109 -5.03 6.27 -2.07
C ILE A 109 -4.88 7.49 -2.99
N LEU A 110 -5.62 7.54 -4.09
CA LEU A 110 -5.55 8.64 -5.06
C LEU A 110 -6.20 9.91 -4.52
N TYR A 111 -7.32 9.76 -3.80
CA TYR A 111 -8.15 10.83 -3.29
C TYR A 111 -8.42 10.63 -1.80
N PRO A 112 -7.40 10.83 -0.94
CA PRO A 112 -7.56 10.69 0.49
C PRO A 112 -8.62 11.66 0.98
N LYS A 113 -9.64 11.13 1.66
CA LYS A 113 -10.68 11.95 2.30
C LYS A 113 -10.00 12.83 3.33
N GLN A 114 -10.24 14.14 3.28
CA GLN A 114 -9.73 15.05 4.30
C GLN A 114 -10.25 14.59 5.66
N GLU A 115 -9.34 14.27 6.59
CA GLU A 115 -9.73 13.93 7.96
C GLU A 115 -10.52 15.10 8.54
N GLU A 116 -11.77 14.85 8.93
CA GLU A 116 -12.54 15.82 9.70
C GLU A 116 -11.75 16.13 10.96
N LYS A 117 -11.34 17.40 11.11
CA LYS A 117 -10.58 17.89 12.25
C LYS A 117 -11.27 17.41 13.52
N GLN A 118 -10.64 16.49 14.25
CA GLN A 118 -11.16 16.01 15.52
C GLN A 118 -11.42 17.23 16.39
N PHE A 119 -12.69 17.48 16.70
CA PHE A 119 -13.07 18.55 17.62
C PHE A 119 -12.35 18.25 18.93
N ILE A 120 -11.38 19.11 19.27
CA ILE A 120 -10.65 19.02 20.52
C ILE A 120 -11.71 19.09 21.63
N PHE A 121 -11.93 17.98 22.32
CA PHE A 121 -12.83 17.90 23.45
C PHE A 121 -12.42 18.96 24.46
N GLN A 122 -13.18 20.05 24.54
CA GLN A 122 -12.92 21.10 25.52
C GLN A 122 -13.21 20.51 26.89
N LYS A 123 -12.19 20.41 27.73
CA LYS A 123 -12.38 19.96 29.12
C LYS A 123 -13.39 20.91 29.79
N PRO A 124 -14.46 20.38 30.41
CA PRO A 124 -15.42 21.22 31.12
C PRO A 124 -14.71 21.99 32.24
N GLN A 125 -15.16 23.22 32.51
CA GLN A 125 -14.64 23.99 33.64
C GLN A 125 -14.82 23.16 34.92
N GLY A 126 -13.73 22.93 35.63
CA GLY A 126 -13.76 22.17 36.88
C GLY A 126 -14.67 22.85 37.91
N PRO A 127 -15.26 22.10 38.86
CA PRO A 127 -16.15 22.67 39.86
C PRO A 127 -15.45 23.77 40.67
N MET A 128 -16.12 24.91 40.82
CA MET A 128 -15.68 26.00 41.71
C MET A 128 -15.72 25.48 43.15
N GLY A 129 -14.55 25.14 43.70
CA GLY A 129 -14.44 24.67 45.08
C GLY A 129 -13.23 23.79 45.38
N ARG A 130 -12.12 23.90 44.63
CA ARG A 130 -10.87 23.24 45.04
C ARG A 130 -10.40 23.84 46.37
N ARG A 131 -10.55 23.07 47.45
CA ARG A 131 -9.92 23.34 48.74
C ARG A 131 -8.40 23.54 48.54
N PRO A 132 -7.76 24.46 49.26
CA PRO A 132 -6.34 24.74 49.09
C PRO A 132 -5.52 23.47 49.35
N ARG A 133 -4.54 23.24 48.48
CA ARG A 133 -3.61 22.11 48.53
C ARG A 133 -2.73 22.28 49.76
N THR A 134 -2.88 21.40 50.76
CA THR A 134 -2.00 21.36 51.93
C THR A 134 -0.59 21.01 51.45
N HIS A 135 0.31 21.99 51.44
CA HIS A 135 1.74 21.73 51.37
C HIS A 135 2.16 21.18 52.73
N ILE A 136 2.49 19.88 52.77
CA ILE A 136 3.22 19.30 53.89
C ILE A 136 4.70 19.44 53.55
N HIS A 137 5.43 20.08 54.46
CA HIS A 137 6.88 20.31 54.44
C HIS A 137 7.68 19.01 54.45
#